data_AF-M0ZM08-F1
#
_entry.id   AF-M0ZM08-F1
#
_cell.length_a   1.000
_cell.length_b   1.000
_cell.length_c   1.000
_cell.angle_alpha   90.00
_cell.angle_beta   90.00
_cell.angle_gamma   90.00
#
_symmetry.space_group_name_H-M   'P 1'
#
loop_
_entity.id
_entity.type
_entity.pdbx_description
1 polymer ?
#
loop_
_entity_poly.entity_id
_entity_poly.type
_entity_poly.pdbx_seq_one_letter_code
_entity_poly.pdbx_strand_id
1 'polypeptide(L)'
;MLKLWNTDRIEAAADVLRRVSPKVMDALERRPVYIRLKGLECMPDRGTPPKAYVVHAPLEVIGGIDRLKRACRVIIDAFIEAGLVLEKDANRGLLLHATLMNAGHSKSKTSGKTEPFDARTIFAQYGSEEWGECYIREAHLSQRFVYDGNGYFHCCASIPFPEEKQGAFPMMKNFFQKMFSTAK
;
A
#
# COMPACT_ATOMS: atom_id res chain seq x y z
N MET A 1 -8.86 -8.02 -2.82
CA MET A 1 -9.38 -7.72 -1.47
C MET A 1 -9.89 -8.99 -0.83
N LEU A 2 -9.76 -9.10 0.50
CA LEU A 2 -10.27 -10.23 1.24
C LEU A 2 -11.77 -10.10 1.53
N LYS A 3 -12.47 -11.24 1.59
CA LYS A 3 -13.90 -11.36 1.86
C LYS A 3 -14.07 -11.83 3.31
N LEU A 4 -13.96 -10.90 4.26
CA LEU A 4 -14.00 -11.13 5.71
C LEU A 4 -15.22 -10.43 6.33
N TRP A 5 -16.38 -11.10 6.37
CA TRP A 5 -17.65 -10.50 6.80
C TRP A 5 -18.09 -10.89 8.21
N ASN A 6 -17.30 -11.72 8.89
CA ASN A 6 -17.53 -12.14 10.27
C ASN A 6 -16.20 -12.41 10.97
N THR A 7 -16.26 -12.57 12.30
CA THR A 7 -15.09 -12.81 13.14
C THR A 7 -14.33 -14.06 12.75
N ASP A 8 -15.02 -15.19 12.50
CA ASP A 8 -14.38 -16.46 12.10
C ASP A 8 -13.48 -16.31 10.87
N ARG A 9 -13.93 -15.53 9.86
CA ARG A 9 -13.11 -15.29 8.66
C ARG A 9 -11.94 -14.35 8.94
N ILE A 10 -12.10 -13.38 9.83
CA ILE A 10 -11.00 -12.51 10.27
C ILE A 10 -9.93 -13.36 10.98
N GLU A 11 -10.35 -14.23 11.88
CA GLU A 11 -9.45 -15.17 12.59
C GLU A 11 -8.77 -16.13 11.62
N ALA A 12 -9.52 -16.75 10.70
CA ALA A 12 -8.94 -17.60 9.66
C ALA A 12 -7.93 -16.84 8.78
N ALA A 13 -8.20 -15.59 8.43
CA ALA A 13 -7.27 -14.76 7.66
C ALA A 13 -6.00 -14.42 8.46
N ALA A 14 -6.14 -14.11 9.75
CA ALA A 14 -5.03 -13.87 10.64
C ALA A 14 -4.14 -15.12 10.77
N ASP A 15 -4.75 -16.30 10.90
CA ASP A 15 -4.04 -17.57 10.98
C ASP A 15 -3.32 -17.92 9.68
N VAL A 16 -3.95 -17.71 8.52
CA VAL A 16 -3.29 -17.86 7.21
C VAL A 16 -2.08 -16.94 7.11
N LEU A 17 -2.22 -15.67 7.50
CA LEU A 17 -1.12 -14.70 7.47
C LEU A 17 0.04 -15.15 8.37
N ARG A 18 -0.24 -15.56 9.61
CA ARG A 18 0.78 -16.05 10.54
C ARG A 18 1.50 -17.29 10.02
N ARG A 19 0.75 -18.26 9.48
CA ARG A 19 1.30 -19.52 8.94
C ARG A 19 2.15 -19.31 7.70
N VAL A 20 1.83 -18.32 6.86
CA VAL A 20 2.62 -18.04 5.65
C VAL A 20 3.89 -17.24 5.95
N SER A 21 4.01 -16.64 7.14
CA SER A 21 5.16 -15.81 7.53
C SER A 21 6.55 -16.40 7.22
N PRO A 22 6.85 -17.68 7.53
CA PRO A 22 8.16 -18.25 7.19
C PRO A 22 8.43 -18.27 5.68
N LYS A 23 7.42 -18.60 4.85
CA LYS A 23 7.55 -18.57 3.38
C LYS A 23 7.74 -17.16 2.85
N VAL A 24 7.11 -16.17 3.49
CA VAL A 24 7.32 -14.75 3.18
C VAL A 24 8.75 -14.34 3.49
N MET A 25 9.29 -14.74 4.64
CA MET A 25 10.69 -14.50 5.00
C MET A 25 11.67 -15.14 4.01
N ASP A 26 11.40 -16.37 3.57
CA ASP A 26 12.18 -17.07 2.54
C ASP A 26 12.11 -16.34 1.18
N ALA A 27 10.91 -15.92 0.77
CA ALA A 27 10.72 -15.15 -0.47
C ALA A 27 11.41 -13.78 -0.42
N LEU A 28 11.52 -13.20 0.77
CA LEU A 28 12.31 -12.00 1.06
C LEU A 28 13.81 -12.28 1.23
N GLU A 29 14.23 -13.53 1.08
CA GLU A 29 15.61 -13.99 1.24
C GLU A 29 16.22 -13.58 2.60
N ARG A 30 15.36 -13.36 3.61
CA ARG A 30 15.72 -12.81 4.92
C ARG A 30 16.49 -11.49 4.84
N ARG A 31 16.27 -10.69 3.79
CA ARG A 31 16.90 -9.37 3.60
C ARG A 31 15.89 -8.23 3.79
N PRO A 32 16.27 -7.13 4.47
CA PRO A 32 15.38 -5.98 4.67
C PRO A 32 14.90 -5.40 3.34
N VAL A 33 13.67 -4.86 3.34
CA VAL A 33 13.06 -4.25 2.16
C VAL A 33 13.08 -2.74 2.32
N TYR A 34 13.89 -2.07 1.51
CA TYR A 34 13.90 -0.62 1.42
C TYR A 34 13.24 -0.20 0.10
N ILE A 35 12.44 0.86 0.19
CA ILE A 35 11.79 1.47 -0.97
C ILE A 35 12.14 2.95 -1.04
N ARG A 36 12.14 3.48 -2.26
CA ARG A 36 12.16 4.92 -2.53
C ARG A 36 10.86 5.30 -3.22
N LEU A 37 10.25 6.39 -2.76
CA LEU A 37 9.06 6.96 -3.38
C LEU A 37 9.48 8.23 -4.13
N LYS A 38 9.20 8.28 -5.43
CA LYS A 38 9.59 9.40 -6.30
C LYS A 38 8.52 9.70 -7.34
N GLY A 39 8.19 10.98 -7.49
CA GLY A 39 7.27 11.49 -8.48
C GLY A 39 5.81 11.11 -8.22
N LEU A 40 4.98 11.29 -9.25
CA LEU A 40 3.55 11.02 -9.22
C LEU A 40 3.08 10.33 -10.50
N GLU A 41 2.12 9.42 -10.34
CA GLU A 41 1.44 8.76 -11.44
C GLU A 41 -0.08 8.72 -11.22
N CYS A 42 -0.83 8.75 -12.31
CA CYS A 42 -2.23 8.33 -12.30
C CYS A 42 -2.29 6.81 -12.39
N MET A 43 -3.27 6.21 -11.74
CA MET A 43 -3.55 4.78 -11.93
C MET A 43 -3.82 4.48 -13.43
N PRO A 44 -3.16 3.48 -14.05
CA PRO A 44 -3.17 3.28 -15.52
C PRO A 44 -4.57 3.29 -16.16
N ASP A 45 -5.54 2.64 -15.51
CA ASP A 45 -6.92 2.51 -16.01
C ASP A 45 -7.89 3.53 -15.36
N ARG A 46 -7.37 4.57 -14.69
CA ARG A 46 -8.16 5.50 -13.85
C ARG A 46 -7.78 6.96 -14.09
N GLY A 47 -7.58 7.30 -15.36
CA GLY A 47 -7.52 8.69 -15.83
C GLY A 47 -6.11 9.21 -16.06
N THR A 48 -6.04 10.51 -16.32
CA THR A 48 -4.82 11.27 -16.64
C THR A 48 -4.78 12.54 -15.78
N PRO A 49 -3.68 13.30 -15.71
CA PRO A 49 -3.62 14.49 -14.85
C PRO A 49 -4.80 15.47 -15.02
N PRO A 50 -5.34 15.77 -16.22
CA PRO A 50 -6.51 16.63 -16.36
C PRO A 50 -7.83 16.04 -15.82
N LYS A 51 -7.92 14.71 -15.69
CA LYS A 51 -9.11 13.96 -15.24
C LYS A 51 -8.68 12.76 -14.39
N ALA A 52 -8.07 13.04 -13.24
CA ALA A 52 -7.50 12.01 -12.37
C ALA A 52 -8.56 11.49 -11.38
N TYR A 53 -8.61 10.17 -11.18
CA TYR A 53 -9.39 9.57 -10.10
C TYR A 53 -8.52 9.17 -8.91
N VAL A 54 -7.32 8.68 -9.19
CA VAL A 54 -6.34 8.27 -8.17
C VAL A 54 -4.97 8.78 -8.58
N VAL A 55 -4.31 9.47 -7.66
CA VAL A 55 -2.92 9.90 -7.78
C VAL A 55 -2.10 9.16 -6.72
N HIS A 56 -0.99 8.59 -7.14
CA HIS A 56 -0.11 7.79 -6.29
C HIS A 56 1.36 8.13 -6.54
N ALA A 57 2.20 7.89 -5.55
CA ALA A 57 3.64 7.81 -5.76
C ALA A 57 3.98 6.38 -6.21
N PRO A 58 4.66 6.19 -7.35
CA PRO A 58 5.24 4.90 -7.70
C PRO A 58 6.36 4.57 -6.71
N LEU A 59 6.63 3.26 -6.55
CA LEU A 59 7.69 2.80 -5.66
C LEU A 59 8.81 2.12 -6.41
N GLU A 60 10.04 2.48 -6.04
CA GLU A 60 11.27 1.82 -6.42
C GLU A 60 11.73 0.94 -5.24
N VAL A 61 11.95 -0.35 -5.46
CA VAL A 61 12.53 -1.21 -4.41
C VAL A 61 14.05 -1.21 -4.55
N ILE A 62 14.74 -0.76 -3.51
CA ILE A 62 16.20 -0.74 -3.47
C ILE A 62 16.71 -2.19 -3.43
N GLY A 63 17.54 -2.56 -4.41
CA GLY A 63 18.00 -3.93 -4.58
C GLY A 63 17.05 -4.84 -5.38
N GLY A 64 16.01 -4.27 -6.01
CA GLY A 64 15.17 -4.94 -7.00
C GLY A 64 13.77 -5.33 -6.50
N ILE A 65 12.76 -5.11 -7.35
CA ILE A 65 11.33 -5.30 -7.02
C ILE A 65 10.89 -6.76 -6.94
N ASP A 66 11.59 -7.66 -7.62
CA ASP A 66 11.14 -9.05 -7.78
C ASP A 66 11.01 -9.78 -6.45
N ARG A 67 11.90 -9.49 -5.50
CA ARG A 67 11.88 -10.08 -4.16
C ARG A 67 10.60 -9.70 -3.40
N LEU A 68 10.25 -8.42 -3.41
CA LEU A 68 9.02 -7.94 -2.79
C LEU A 68 7.78 -8.49 -3.53
N LYS A 69 7.80 -8.53 -4.86
CA LYS A 69 6.71 -9.12 -5.66
C LYS A 69 6.50 -10.61 -5.35
N ARG A 70 7.57 -11.40 -5.22
CA ARG A 70 7.49 -12.81 -4.80
C ARG A 70 6.86 -12.94 -3.42
N ALA A 71 7.30 -12.13 -2.45
CA ALA A 71 6.74 -12.14 -1.11
C ALA A 71 5.24 -11.77 -1.09
N CYS A 72 4.84 -10.73 -1.82
CA CYS A 72 3.44 -10.38 -2.01
C CYS A 72 2.65 -11.52 -2.67
N ARG A 73 3.24 -12.19 -3.67
CA ARG A 73 2.59 -13.30 -4.36
C ARG A 73 2.36 -14.49 -3.43
N VAL A 74 3.34 -14.84 -2.59
CA VAL A 74 3.20 -15.86 -1.54
C VAL A 74 2.02 -15.56 -0.61
N ILE A 75 1.83 -14.31 -0.19
CA ILE A 75 0.69 -13.89 0.64
C ILE A 75 -0.63 -14.01 -0.14
N ILE A 76 -0.67 -13.51 -1.38
CA ILE A 76 -1.86 -13.55 -2.25
C ILE A 76 -2.31 -14.99 -2.48
N ASP A 77 -1.38 -15.88 -2.87
CA ASP A 77 -1.67 -17.28 -3.15
C ASP A 77 -2.21 -17.99 -1.90
N ALA A 78 -1.61 -17.76 -0.73
CA ALA A 78 -2.12 -18.34 0.52
C ALA A 78 -3.56 -17.91 0.83
N PHE A 79 -3.93 -16.66 0.57
CA PHE A 79 -5.31 -16.20 0.74
C PHE A 79 -6.28 -16.73 -0.34
N ILE A 80 -5.81 -16.92 -1.58
CA ILE A 80 -6.60 -17.54 -2.66
C ILE A 80 -6.89 -19.00 -2.29
N GLU A 81 -5.86 -19.75 -1.91
CA GLU A 81 -5.95 -21.16 -1.49
C GLU A 81 -6.91 -21.33 -0.30
N ALA A 82 -6.90 -20.38 0.64
CA ALA A 82 -7.82 -20.37 1.79
C ALA A 82 -9.27 -19.96 1.43
N GLY A 83 -9.58 -19.60 0.18
CA GLY A 83 -10.91 -19.16 -0.23
C GLY A 83 -11.34 -17.82 0.37
N LEU A 84 -10.37 -16.97 0.72
CA LEU A 84 -10.60 -15.69 1.40
C LEU A 84 -10.57 -14.49 0.45
N VAL A 85 -10.26 -14.68 -0.83
CA VAL A 85 -10.18 -13.61 -1.84
C VAL A 85 -11.48 -13.50 -2.64
N LEU A 86 -11.88 -12.28 -2.99
CA LEU A 86 -12.96 -12.05 -3.95
C LEU A 86 -12.54 -12.51 -5.36
N GLU A 87 -13.38 -13.27 -6.05
CA GLU A 87 -13.10 -13.81 -7.40
C GLU A 87 -12.59 -12.73 -8.38
N LYS A 88 -13.26 -11.56 -8.41
CA LYS A 88 -12.86 -10.42 -9.25
C LYS A 88 -11.45 -9.87 -8.98
N ASP A 89 -10.91 -10.15 -7.79
CA ASP A 89 -9.59 -9.69 -7.36
C ASP A 89 -8.53 -10.80 -7.43
N ALA A 90 -8.93 -12.08 -7.53
CA ALA A 90 -8.00 -13.21 -7.61
C ALA A 90 -7.12 -13.15 -8.87
N ASN A 91 -7.68 -12.62 -9.97
CA ASN A 91 -7.01 -12.53 -11.26
C ASN A 91 -6.40 -11.15 -11.55
N ARG A 92 -6.38 -10.24 -10.57
CA ARG A 92 -5.83 -8.88 -10.79
C ARG A 92 -4.32 -8.86 -10.64
N GLY A 93 -3.66 -8.13 -11.55
CA GLY A 93 -2.23 -7.86 -11.47
C GLY A 93 -1.87 -7.04 -10.23
N LEU A 94 -0.67 -7.31 -9.68
CA LEU A 94 -0.14 -6.57 -8.54
C LEU A 94 0.57 -5.29 -9.02
N LEU A 95 0.01 -4.14 -8.66
CA LEU A 95 0.65 -2.83 -8.80
C LEU A 95 1.00 -2.28 -7.42
N LEU A 96 2.29 -2.23 -7.11
CA LEU A 96 2.79 -1.68 -5.85
C LEU A 96 2.89 -0.15 -5.97
N HIS A 97 2.23 0.57 -5.06
CA HIS A 97 2.18 2.03 -5.05
C HIS A 97 1.78 2.58 -3.67
N ALA A 98 2.05 3.87 -3.44
CA ALA A 98 1.51 4.62 -2.30
C ALA A 98 0.45 5.60 -2.79
N THR A 99 -0.83 5.33 -2.50
CA THR A 99 -1.94 6.24 -2.87
C THR A 99 -1.84 7.52 -2.04
N LEU A 100 -1.85 8.68 -2.70
CA LEU A 100 -1.81 10.00 -2.06
C LEU A 100 -3.17 10.68 -2.11
N MET A 101 -3.88 10.55 -3.23
CA MET A 101 -5.18 11.19 -3.43
C MET A 101 -6.13 10.24 -4.16
N ASN A 102 -7.39 10.26 -3.76
CA ASN A 102 -8.44 9.45 -4.36
C ASN A 102 -9.76 10.23 -4.35
N ALA A 103 -10.29 10.47 -5.55
CA ALA A 103 -11.54 11.18 -5.79
C ALA A 103 -12.74 10.56 -5.04
N GLY A 104 -12.70 9.26 -4.78
CA GLY A 104 -13.72 8.54 -4.01
C GLY A 104 -13.88 9.03 -2.57
N HIS A 105 -12.90 9.76 -2.03
CA HIS A 105 -12.94 10.40 -0.71
C HIS A 105 -13.30 11.90 -0.76
N SER A 106 -13.60 12.45 -1.94
CA SER A 106 -14.08 13.83 -2.05
C SER A 106 -15.40 14.02 -1.28
N LYS A 107 -15.50 15.14 -0.56
CA LYS A 107 -16.72 15.55 0.17
C LYS A 107 -17.80 16.09 -0.77
N SER A 108 -17.43 16.54 -1.97
CA SER A 108 -18.34 17.09 -2.97
C SER A 108 -18.93 15.99 -3.86
N LYS A 109 -19.73 15.09 -3.27
CA LYS A 109 -20.49 14.08 -4.03
C LYS A 109 -21.89 14.59 -4.29
N THR A 110 -22.06 15.49 -5.25
CA THR A 110 -23.39 16.04 -5.57
C THR A 110 -24.36 15.01 -6.16
N SER A 111 -23.85 13.89 -6.69
CA SER A 111 -24.63 12.87 -7.41
C SER A 111 -24.42 11.44 -6.91
N GLY A 112 -23.71 11.25 -5.78
CA GLY A 112 -23.27 9.93 -5.31
C GLY A 112 -22.23 9.22 -6.19
N LYS A 113 -21.92 9.77 -7.38
CA LYS A 113 -20.88 9.28 -8.28
C LYS A 113 -19.53 9.88 -7.90
N THR A 114 -18.47 9.12 -8.18
CA THR A 114 -17.11 9.62 -8.06
C THR A 114 -16.78 10.42 -9.31
N GLU A 115 -16.49 11.70 -9.15
CA GLU A 115 -16.07 12.59 -10.24
C GLU A 115 -14.55 12.74 -10.24
N PRO A 116 -13.90 12.80 -11.41
CA PRO A 116 -12.46 13.04 -11.48
C PRO A 116 -12.12 14.48 -11.05
N PHE A 117 -10.86 14.72 -10.71
CA PHE A 117 -10.34 16.06 -10.43
C PHE A 117 -9.17 16.41 -11.36
N ASP A 118 -8.94 17.71 -11.56
CA ASP A 118 -7.79 18.20 -12.32
C ASP A 118 -6.56 18.25 -11.41
N ALA A 119 -5.62 17.34 -11.67
CA ALA A 119 -4.37 17.20 -10.94
C ALA A 119 -3.19 17.89 -11.63
N ARG A 120 -3.38 18.65 -12.72
CA ARG A 120 -2.26 19.25 -13.48
C ARG A 120 -1.35 20.12 -12.62
N THR A 121 -1.91 20.98 -11.77
CA THR A 121 -1.13 21.83 -10.85
C THR A 121 -0.36 21.00 -9.84
N ILE A 122 -0.94 19.89 -9.38
CA ILE A 122 -0.31 18.96 -8.42
C ILE A 122 0.89 18.28 -9.09
N PHE A 123 0.72 17.81 -10.33
CA PHE A 123 1.81 17.22 -11.11
C PHE A 123 2.88 18.25 -11.48
N ALA A 124 2.52 19.49 -11.78
CA ALA A 124 3.48 20.55 -12.06
C ALA A 124 4.36 20.85 -10.84
N GLN A 125 3.79 20.80 -9.64
CA GLN A 125 4.53 21.10 -8.40
C GLN A 125 5.29 19.89 -7.84
N TYR A 126 4.69 18.69 -7.90
CA TYR A 126 5.17 17.50 -7.17
C TYR A 126 5.45 16.29 -8.06
N GLY A 127 5.27 16.40 -9.38
CA GLY A 127 5.37 15.27 -10.31
C GLY A 127 6.76 14.62 -10.36
N SER A 128 7.80 15.35 -9.95
CA SER A 128 9.19 14.85 -9.84
C SER A 128 9.70 14.83 -8.40
N GLU A 129 8.85 15.04 -7.40
CA GLU A 129 9.24 15.16 -5.99
C GLU A 129 9.90 13.87 -5.48
N GLU A 130 10.99 14.02 -4.73
CA GLU A 130 11.59 12.91 -3.98
C GLU A 130 10.99 12.86 -2.58
N TRP A 131 10.03 11.96 -2.42
CA TRP A 131 9.27 11.82 -1.18
C TRP A 131 10.11 11.19 -0.06
N GLY A 132 11.11 10.39 -0.43
CA GLY A 132 12.10 9.81 0.48
C GLY A 132 12.17 8.28 0.41
N GLU A 133 12.95 7.73 1.31
CA GLU A 133 13.17 6.29 1.45
C GLU A 133 12.51 5.75 2.71
N CYS A 134 12.05 4.51 2.64
CA CYS A 134 11.33 3.84 3.71
C CYS A 134 11.76 2.38 3.82
N TYR A 135 11.96 1.93 5.06
CA TYR A 135 12.14 0.52 5.39
C TYR A 135 10.78 -0.11 5.71
N ILE A 136 10.38 -1.12 4.94
CA ILE A 136 9.13 -1.87 5.17
C ILE A 136 9.37 -2.93 6.24
N ARG A 137 8.81 -2.71 7.43
CA ARG A 137 9.08 -3.52 8.64
C ARG A 137 8.18 -4.73 8.78
N GLU A 138 6.98 -4.69 8.22
CA GLU A 138 5.96 -5.70 8.41
C GLU A 138 4.84 -5.60 7.37
N ALA A 139 4.04 -6.67 7.27
CA ALA A 139 2.78 -6.68 6.54
C ALA A 139 1.61 -6.80 7.51
N HIS A 140 0.59 -5.95 7.34
CA HIS A 140 -0.61 -5.94 8.16
C HIS A 140 -1.80 -6.56 7.44
N LEU A 141 -2.60 -7.34 8.16
CA LEU A 141 -3.99 -7.60 7.86
C LEU A 141 -4.83 -6.47 8.47
N SER A 142 -5.18 -5.48 7.66
CA SER A 142 -5.93 -4.31 8.13
C SER A 142 -7.41 -4.36 7.73
N GLN A 143 -8.28 -3.91 8.63
CA GLN A 143 -9.70 -3.74 8.36
C GLN A 143 -9.96 -2.37 7.73
N ARG A 144 -10.61 -2.37 6.56
CA ARG A 144 -10.98 -1.11 5.89
C ARG A 144 -12.06 -0.37 6.67
N PHE A 145 -11.92 0.95 6.74
CA PHE A 145 -12.85 1.90 7.36
C PHE A 145 -13.00 1.78 8.88
N VAL A 146 -12.18 0.94 9.53
CA VAL A 146 -12.02 0.91 10.97
C VAL A 146 -10.61 1.43 11.26
N TYR A 147 -10.49 2.38 12.17
CA TYR A 147 -9.24 3.08 12.44
C TYR A 147 -8.92 3.03 13.94
N ASP A 148 -7.64 2.90 14.25
CA ASP A 148 -7.13 3.00 15.62
C ASP A 148 -6.93 4.47 16.01
N GLY A 149 -6.58 4.74 17.28
CA GLY A 149 -6.45 6.11 17.81
C GLY A 149 -5.39 6.99 17.14
N ASN A 150 -4.46 6.40 16.39
CA ASN A 150 -3.44 7.11 15.61
C ASN A 150 -3.91 7.48 14.17
N GLY A 151 -5.15 7.13 13.81
CA GLY A 151 -5.71 7.36 12.48
C GLY A 151 -5.29 6.33 11.42
N TYR A 152 -4.50 5.32 11.77
CA TYR A 152 -4.18 4.20 10.89
C TYR A 152 -5.31 3.16 10.90
N PHE A 153 -5.40 2.32 9.86
CA PHE A 153 -6.40 1.25 9.83
C PHE A 153 -6.19 0.27 10.99
N HIS A 154 -7.29 -0.24 11.54
CA HIS A 154 -7.27 -1.25 12.58
C HIS A 154 -6.54 -2.50 12.10
N CYS A 155 -5.51 -2.91 12.83
CA CYS A 155 -4.68 -4.06 12.52
C CYS A 155 -5.23 -5.33 13.21
N CYS A 156 -5.76 -6.27 12.43
CA CYS A 156 -6.26 -7.55 12.93
C CYS A 156 -5.12 -8.54 13.23
N ALA A 157 -4.05 -8.48 12.44
CA ALA A 157 -2.83 -9.28 12.62
C ALA A 157 -1.69 -8.67 11.80
N SER A 158 -0.45 -8.94 12.18
CA SER A 158 0.72 -8.60 11.36
C SER A 158 1.73 -9.74 11.34
N ILE A 159 2.60 -9.70 10.34
CA ILE A 159 3.80 -10.53 10.26
C ILE A 159 5.03 -9.66 10.01
N PRO A 160 6.16 -9.94 10.68
CA PRO A 160 7.37 -9.16 10.49
C PRO A 160 7.97 -9.41 9.10
N PHE A 161 8.61 -8.39 8.56
CA PHE A 161 9.59 -8.52 7.49
C PHE A 161 11.01 -8.58 8.08
N PRO A 162 12.03 -8.98 7.31
CA PRO A 162 13.39 -9.13 7.84
C PRO A 162 13.94 -7.82 8.41
N GLU A 163 14.44 -7.90 9.65
CA GLU A 163 14.97 -6.74 10.38
C GLU A 163 16.23 -6.15 9.74
N GLU A 164 16.32 -4.83 9.78
CA GLU A 164 17.55 -4.11 9.53
C GLU A 164 18.62 -4.53 10.55
N LYS A 165 19.78 -4.99 10.08
CA LYS A 165 20.94 -5.15 10.95
C LYS A 165 21.36 -3.75 11.41
N GLN A 166 21.53 -3.56 12.71
CA GLN A 166 21.90 -2.28 13.32
C GLN A 166 23.09 -1.63 12.59
N GLY A 167 22.88 -0.43 12.04
CA GLY A 167 23.94 0.43 11.47
C GLY A 167 23.81 0.86 10.00
N ALA A 168 22.73 0.52 9.27
CA ALA A 168 22.72 0.67 7.81
C ALA A 168 22.00 1.93 7.25
N PHE A 169 21.04 2.57 7.93
CA PHE A 169 20.36 3.76 7.40
C PHE A 169 20.09 4.86 8.45
N PRO A 170 20.34 6.15 8.12
CA PRO A 170 19.89 7.25 8.94
C PRO A 170 18.35 7.37 8.92
N MET A 171 17.81 7.69 10.09
CA MET A 171 16.38 7.86 10.42
C MET A 171 15.65 8.79 9.42
N MET A 172 14.43 8.39 9.05
CA MET A 172 13.55 9.03 8.05
C MET A 172 13.43 10.56 8.17
N LYS A 173 13.46 11.27 7.04
CA LYS A 173 12.84 12.60 6.88
C LYS A 173 11.38 12.42 6.42
N ASN A 174 10.48 13.16 7.06
CA ASN A 174 9.04 12.91 7.10
C ASN A 174 8.31 12.96 5.75
N PHE A 175 7.86 11.80 5.27
CA PHE A 175 6.93 11.65 4.14
C PHE A 175 5.61 12.42 4.34
N PHE A 176 5.07 12.42 5.57
CA PHE A 176 3.79 13.06 5.89
C PHE A 176 3.88 14.58 6.07
N GLN A 177 5.04 15.13 6.44
CA GLN A 177 5.14 16.55 6.78
C GLN A 177 5.12 17.46 5.55
N LYS A 178 5.50 16.94 4.37
CA LYS A 178 5.51 17.71 3.11
C LYS A 178 4.11 17.99 2.55
N MET A 179 3.16 17.05 2.64
CA MET A 179 1.80 17.26 2.07
C MET A 179 0.89 18.17 2.91
N PHE A 180 1.15 18.32 4.22
CA PHE A 180 0.31 19.14 5.11
C PHE A 180 0.92 20.52 5.46
N SER A 181 2.07 20.87 4.89
CA SER A 181 2.76 22.15 5.14
C SER A 181 2.20 23.35 4.36
N THR A 182 1.30 23.14 3.39
CA THR A 182 0.63 24.22 2.65
C THR A 182 -0.88 24.05 2.71
N ALA A 183 -1.41 24.19 3.91
CA ALA A 183 -2.79 24.61 4.14
C ALA A 183 -2.75 25.82 5.06
N LYS A 184 -2.39 26.98 4.49
CA LYS A 184 -2.74 28.31 4.99
C LYS A 184 -3.19 29.14 3.81
#